data_AF-A0A8C5SBF8-F1
#
_entry.id   AF-A0A8C5SBF8-F1
#
_cell.length_a   1.000
_cell.length_b   1.000
_cell.length_c   1.000
_cell.angle_alpha   90.00
_cell.angle_beta   90.00
_cell.angle_gamma   90.00
#
_symmetry.space_group_name_H-M   'P 1'
#
loop_
_entity.id
_entity.type
_entity.pdbx_description
1 polymer ?
#
loop_
_entity_poly.entity_id
_entity_poly.type
_entity_poly.pdbx_seq_one_letter_code
_entity_poly.pdbx_strand_id
1 'polypeptide(L)'
;MVEYITHNRNVITEPIYPEVVHMFAVNMFRTLPPSSNPTGAEFDPEEDEPTLEAAWPHLQLVYEFFLRFLESPDFQPNIAKKYIDQKFVLQLLELFDSEDPRERDFLKTTLHRIYGKFLGLRAYIRKQINNIFYRYVYILFMTLNNTVLPHFGM
;
A
#
# COMPACT_ATOMS: atom_id res chain seq x y z
N MET A 1 7.38 -17.97 11.51
CA MET A 1 8.17 -17.20 10.52
C MET A 1 8.58 -15.83 11.02
N VAL A 2 7.65 -14.99 11.51
CA VAL A 2 7.97 -13.65 12.07
C VAL A 2 9.00 -13.72 13.21
N GLU A 3 8.80 -14.61 14.17
CA GLU A 3 9.74 -14.81 15.27
C GLU A 3 11.11 -15.33 14.79
N TYR A 4 11.14 -16.14 13.73
CA TYR A 4 12.37 -16.74 13.22
C TYR A 4 13.30 -15.68 12.60
N ILE A 5 12.75 -14.75 11.79
CA ILE A 5 13.53 -13.63 11.23
C ILE A 5 13.95 -12.64 12.34
N THR A 6 13.10 -12.47 13.37
CA THR A 6 13.38 -11.53 14.45
C THR A 6 14.51 -12.01 15.38
N HIS A 7 14.58 -13.32 15.65
CA HIS A 7 15.51 -13.87 16.64
C HIS A 7 16.79 -14.48 16.04
N ASN A 8 16.86 -14.69 14.72
CA ASN A 8 18.02 -15.30 14.07
C ASN A 8 18.69 -14.33 13.09
N ARG A 9 20.01 -14.18 13.21
CA ARG A 9 20.83 -13.34 12.32
C ARG A 9 21.30 -14.14 11.09
N ASN A 10 21.57 -13.46 9.98
CA ASN A 10 22.02 -14.02 8.71
C ASN A 10 21.03 -14.98 8.03
N VAL A 11 19.74 -14.92 8.39
CA VAL A 11 18.71 -15.75 7.75
C VAL A 11 18.31 -15.21 6.38
N ILE A 12 18.45 -13.91 6.15
CA ILE A 12 18.07 -13.26 4.88
C ILE A 12 19.15 -13.50 3.83
N THR A 13 18.99 -14.58 3.08
CA THR A 13 19.84 -14.93 1.95
C THR A 13 19.26 -14.40 0.63
N GLU A 14 20.10 -14.24 -0.40
CA GLU A 14 19.66 -13.79 -1.74
C GLU A 14 18.41 -14.50 -2.32
N PRO A 15 18.28 -15.84 -2.26
CA PRO A 15 17.10 -16.51 -2.84
C PRO A 15 15.79 -16.23 -2.09
N ILE A 16 15.84 -15.69 -0.87
CA ILE A 16 14.63 -15.42 -0.07
C ILE A 16 13.93 -14.13 -0.52
N TYR A 17 14.65 -13.17 -1.10
CA TYR A 17 14.08 -11.89 -1.55
C TYR A 17 12.89 -12.04 -2.51
N PRO A 18 13.00 -12.79 -3.63
CA PRO A 18 11.86 -12.96 -4.53
C PRO A 18 10.68 -13.67 -3.85
N GLU A 19 10.94 -14.68 -3.02
CA GLU A 19 9.90 -15.44 -2.32
C GLU A 19 9.10 -14.57 -1.34
N VAL A 20 9.79 -13.72 -0.56
CA VAL A 20 9.15 -12.81 0.38
C VAL A 20 8.32 -11.75 -0.34
N VAL A 21 8.87 -11.15 -1.41
CA VAL A 21 8.16 -10.14 -2.19
C VAL A 21 6.95 -10.74 -2.90
N HIS A 22 7.08 -11.95 -3.44
CA HIS A 22 5.99 -12.67 -4.08
C HIS A 22 4.89 -13.06 -3.07
N MET A 23 5.28 -13.60 -1.91
CA MET A 23 4.35 -13.93 -0.84
C MET A 23 3.56 -12.70 -0.39
N PHE A 24 4.23 -11.56 -0.17
CA PHE A 24 3.54 -10.31 0.15
C PHE A 24 2.57 -9.90 -0.96
N ALA A 25 3.03 -9.90 -2.22
CA ALA A 25 2.21 -9.49 -3.36
C ALA A 25 0.93 -10.33 -3.51
N VAL A 26 1.04 -11.65 -3.40
CA VAL A 26 -0.11 -12.58 -3.54
C VAL A 26 -1.13 -12.40 -2.42
N ASN A 27 -0.69 -12.10 -1.21
CA ASN A 27 -1.59 -11.92 -0.06
C ASN A 27 -2.21 -10.52 -0.01
N MET A 28 -1.46 -9.49 -0.44
CA MET A 28 -1.87 -8.10 -0.23
C MET A 28 -2.52 -7.46 -1.45
N PHE A 29 -1.99 -7.67 -2.66
CA PHE A 29 -2.42 -6.94 -3.85
C PHE A 29 -3.72 -7.52 -4.40
N ARG A 30 -4.82 -6.93 -3.93
CA ARG A 30 -6.19 -7.23 -4.29
C ARG A 30 -6.93 -5.97 -4.71
N THR A 31 -7.95 -6.13 -5.53
CA THR A 31 -8.92 -5.04 -5.75
C THR A 31 -9.71 -4.85 -4.47
N LEU A 32 -9.75 -3.62 -3.96
CA LEU A 32 -10.54 -3.28 -2.78
C LEU A 32 -12.04 -3.38 -3.12
N PRO A 33 -12.88 -3.82 -2.18
CA PRO A 33 -14.33 -3.79 -2.38
C PRO A 33 -14.80 -2.35 -2.62
N PRO A 34 -15.93 -2.17 -3.34
CA PRO A 34 -16.53 -0.84 -3.49
C PRO A 34 -16.82 -0.25 -2.10
N SER A 35 -16.64 1.06 -1.96
CA SER A 35 -16.88 1.73 -0.68
C SER A 35 -18.33 1.50 -0.23
N SER A 36 -18.47 1.24 1.06
CA SER A 36 -19.78 1.00 1.69
C SER A 36 -20.48 2.29 2.08
N ASN A 37 -19.76 3.42 2.05
CA ASN A 37 -20.26 4.71 2.51
C ASN A 37 -21.06 5.43 1.41
N PRO A 38 -22.14 6.14 1.78
CA PRO A 38 -22.98 6.86 0.83
C PRO A 38 -22.20 7.99 0.15
N THR A 39 -22.27 8.07 -1.18
CA THR A 39 -21.67 9.17 -1.95
C THR A 39 -22.66 10.34 -2.09
N GLY A 40 -22.29 11.56 -1.69
CA GLY A 40 -23.18 12.72 -1.83
C GLY A 40 -22.80 13.96 -1.01
N ALA A 41 -23.63 15.00 -1.08
CA ALA A 41 -23.44 16.26 -0.37
C ALA A 41 -23.82 16.20 1.13
N GLU A 42 -24.51 15.14 1.54
CA GLU A 42 -24.85 14.85 2.95
C GLU A 42 -23.88 13.84 3.59
N PHE A 43 -22.80 13.50 2.88
CA PHE A 43 -21.74 12.63 3.36
C PHE A 43 -20.92 13.34 4.44
N ASP A 44 -20.98 12.85 5.68
CA ASP A 44 -20.06 13.23 6.74
C ASP A 44 -19.02 12.14 6.97
N PRO A 45 -17.77 12.33 6.51
CA PRO A 45 -16.69 11.34 6.68
C PRO A 45 -16.31 11.10 8.15
N GLU A 46 -16.74 11.94 9.09
CA GLU A 46 -16.52 11.74 10.53
C GLU A 46 -17.56 10.79 11.15
N GLU A 47 -18.71 10.57 10.52
CA GLU A 47 -19.77 9.66 10.98
C GLU A 47 -19.67 8.24 10.37
N ASP A 48 -18.76 8.04 9.42
CA ASP A 48 -18.56 6.75 8.76
C ASP A 48 -17.98 5.69 9.71
N GLU A 49 -18.69 4.57 9.85
CA GLU A 49 -18.13 3.39 10.51
C GLU A 49 -17.09 2.72 9.61
N PRO A 50 -15.83 2.56 10.04
CA PRO A 50 -14.81 1.95 9.19
C PRO A 50 -15.12 0.47 8.95
N THR A 51 -15.22 0.07 7.68
CA THR A 51 -15.32 -1.35 7.33
C THR A 51 -14.02 -2.06 7.70
N LEU A 52 -14.12 -3.02 8.61
CA LEU A 52 -12.99 -3.84 9.03
C LEU A 52 -12.79 -5.03 8.10
N GLU A 53 -11.54 -5.31 7.75
CA GLU A 53 -11.19 -6.44 6.89
C GLU A 53 -11.35 -7.76 7.65
N ALA A 54 -12.17 -8.67 7.13
CA ALA A 54 -12.46 -9.96 7.79
C ALA A 54 -11.22 -10.87 7.85
N ALA A 55 -10.34 -10.78 6.85
CA ALA A 55 -9.08 -11.52 6.81
C ALA A 55 -7.96 -10.88 7.66
N TRP A 56 -8.25 -9.84 8.45
CA TRP A 56 -7.25 -9.07 9.20
C TRP A 56 -6.25 -9.91 10.03
N PRO A 57 -6.65 -10.97 10.76
CA PRO A 57 -5.69 -11.76 11.54
C PRO A 57 -4.57 -12.37 10.68
N HIS A 58 -4.85 -12.70 9.42
CA HIS A 58 -3.86 -13.19 8.47
C HIS A 58 -3.06 -12.04 7.86
N LEU A 59 -3.73 -10.99 7.39
CA LEU A 59 -3.06 -9.85 6.74
C LEU A 59 -2.11 -9.11 7.69
N GLN A 60 -2.48 -8.99 8.96
CA GLN A 60 -1.63 -8.41 10.00
C GLN A 60 -0.28 -9.14 10.06
N LEU A 61 -0.28 -10.47 10.05
CA LEU A 61 0.94 -11.27 10.10
C LEU A 61 1.80 -11.08 8.83
N VAL A 62 1.17 -10.95 7.67
CA VAL A 62 1.85 -10.68 6.40
C VAL A 62 2.53 -9.31 6.43
N TYR A 63 1.83 -8.27 6.89
CA TYR A 63 2.41 -6.93 7.05
C TYR A 63 3.53 -6.89 8.07
N GLU A 64 3.34 -7.49 9.25
CA GLU A 64 4.35 -7.57 10.30
C GLU A 64 5.61 -8.28 9.81
N PHE A 65 5.43 -9.41 9.12
CA PHE A 65 6.53 -10.16 8.52
C PHE A 65 7.32 -9.30 7.52
N PHE A 66 6.62 -8.63 6.59
CA PHE A 66 7.28 -7.84 5.56
C PHE A 66 7.98 -6.60 6.13
N LEU A 67 7.39 -5.95 7.14
CA LEU A 67 8.06 -4.85 7.86
C LEU A 67 9.33 -5.33 8.56
N ARG A 68 9.27 -6.47 9.27
CA ARG A 68 10.47 -7.02 9.92
C ARG A 68 11.55 -7.40 8.92
N PHE A 69 11.16 -7.94 7.76
CA PHE A 69 12.08 -8.20 6.65
C PHE A 69 12.74 -6.91 6.14
N LEU A 70 11.97 -5.83 5.92
CA LEU A 70 12.51 -4.53 5.50
C LEU A 70 13.40 -3.88 6.56
N GLU A 71 13.06 -4.02 7.84
CA GLU A 71 13.76 -3.39 8.98
C GLU A 71 14.98 -4.18 9.44
N SER A 72 15.13 -5.43 9.01
CA SER A 72 16.28 -6.26 9.36
C SER A 72 17.61 -5.57 9.03
N PRO A 73 18.61 -5.62 9.93
CA PRO A 73 19.94 -5.08 9.65
C PRO A 73 20.64 -5.82 8.51
N ASP A 74 20.27 -7.07 8.25
CA ASP A 74 20.82 -7.91 7.18
C ASP A 74 20.15 -7.64 5.82
N PHE A 75 19.15 -6.76 5.76
CA PHE A 75 18.46 -6.40 4.53
C PHE A 75 19.36 -5.60 3.58
N GLN A 76 19.45 -6.06 2.34
CA GLN A 76 20.29 -5.47 1.30
C GLN A 76 19.44 -4.85 0.19
N PRO A 77 19.30 -3.50 0.14
CA PRO A 77 18.48 -2.82 -0.86
C PRO A 77 18.92 -3.09 -2.31
N ASN A 78 20.21 -3.35 -2.53
CA ASN A 78 20.75 -3.62 -3.86
C ASN A 78 20.27 -4.93 -4.48
N ILE A 79 19.90 -5.92 -3.66
CA ILE A 79 19.29 -7.17 -4.12
C ILE A 79 17.78 -6.96 -4.26
N ALA A 80 17.14 -6.39 -3.23
CA ALA A 80 15.70 -6.19 -3.19
C ALA A 80 15.15 -5.31 -4.32
N LYS A 81 15.92 -4.33 -4.81
CA LYS A 81 15.48 -3.42 -5.89
C LYS A 81 15.14 -4.12 -7.21
N LYS A 82 15.55 -5.38 -7.40
CA LYS A 82 15.17 -6.19 -8.56
C LYS A 82 13.72 -6.68 -8.49
N TYR A 83 13.13 -6.68 -7.29
CA TYR A 83 11.80 -7.24 -7.02
C TYR A 83 10.82 -6.20 -6.48
N ILE A 84 11.32 -5.20 -5.74
CA ILE A 84 10.56 -4.02 -5.32
C ILE A 84 10.78 -2.93 -6.37
N ASP A 85 9.95 -2.96 -7.41
CA ASP A 85 10.01 -2.06 -8.56
C ASP A 85 8.86 -1.03 -8.54
N GLN A 86 8.74 -0.27 -9.64
CA GLN A 86 7.66 0.71 -9.78
C GLN A 86 6.26 0.08 -9.76
N LYS A 87 6.12 -1.14 -10.32
CA LYS A 87 4.84 -1.85 -10.35
C LYS A 87 4.43 -2.26 -8.93
N PHE A 88 5.36 -2.82 -8.15
CA PHE A 88 5.13 -3.14 -6.74
C PHE A 88 4.67 -1.91 -5.95
N VAL A 89 5.35 -0.76 -6.14
CA VAL A 89 4.98 0.49 -5.47
C VAL A 89 3.60 0.98 -5.87
N LEU A 90 3.24 0.88 -7.15
CA LEU A 90 1.91 1.29 -7.62
C LEU A 90 0.81 0.45 -6.95
N GLN A 91 0.95 -0.87 -6.96
CA GLN A 91 -0.03 -1.77 -6.31
C GLN A 91 -0.10 -1.55 -4.79
N LEU A 92 1.03 -1.23 -4.15
CA LEU A 92 1.04 -0.86 -2.72
C LEU A 92 0.29 0.44 -2.46
N LEU A 93 0.41 1.43 -3.36
CA LEU A 93 -0.29 2.71 -3.23
C LEU A 93 -1.80 2.58 -3.45
N GLU A 94 -2.26 1.67 -4.31
CA GLU A 94 -3.69 1.40 -4.53
C GLU A 94 -4.39 0.89 -3.26
N LEU A 95 -3.67 0.21 -2.37
CA LEU A 95 -4.23 -0.27 -1.10
C LEU A 95 -4.50 0.85 -0.08
N PHE A 96 -4.02 2.07 -0.28
CA PHE A 96 -4.30 3.19 0.64
C PHE A 96 -5.77 3.62 0.65
N ASP A 97 -6.55 3.20 -0.36
CA ASP A 97 -7.99 3.39 -0.41
C ASP A 97 -8.74 2.41 0.54
N SER A 98 -8.04 1.57 1.32
CA SER A 98 -8.65 0.66 2.30
C SER A 98 -9.40 1.42 3.41
N GLU A 99 -10.63 1.00 3.71
CA GLU A 99 -11.46 1.56 4.78
C GLU A 99 -10.95 1.16 6.18
N ASP A 100 -10.15 0.09 6.30
CA ASP A 100 -9.60 -0.37 7.57
C ASP A 100 -8.41 0.51 8.02
N PRO A 101 -8.54 1.29 9.11
CA PRO A 101 -7.46 2.18 9.57
C PRO A 101 -6.19 1.42 9.94
N ARG A 102 -6.30 0.17 10.39
CA ARG A 102 -5.17 -0.66 10.78
C ARG A 102 -4.32 -1.00 9.55
N GLU A 103 -4.97 -1.34 8.44
CA GLU A 103 -4.30 -1.60 7.17
C GLU A 103 -3.55 -0.35 6.68
N ARG A 104 -4.20 0.82 6.74
CA ARG A 104 -3.58 2.10 6.34
C ARG A 104 -2.32 2.44 7.15
N ASP A 105 -2.29 2.15 8.46
CA ASP A 105 -1.11 2.40 9.29
C ASP A 105 0.09 1.50 8.91
N PHE A 106 -0.17 0.23 8.60
CA PHE A 106 0.87 -0.67 8.09
C PHE A 106 1.37 -0.25 6.70
N LEU A 107 0.47 0.15 5.80
CA LEU A 107 0.82 0.65 4.47
C LEU A 107 1.68 1.92 4.55
N LYS A 108 1.28 2.89 5.38
CA LYS A 108 2.05 4.12 5.65
C LYS A 108 3.47 3.82 6.10
N THR A 109 3.61 2.90 7.05
CA THR A 109 4.91 2.51 7.60
C THR A 109 5.74 1.77 6.55
N THR A 110 5.14 0.84 5.80
CA THR A 110 5.80 0.07 4.74
C THR A 110 6.32 0.98 3.63
N LEU A 111 5.48 1.89 3.13
CA LEU A 111 5.85 2.86 2.11
C LEU A 111 6.97 3.78 2.60
N HIS A 112 6.93 4.22 3.87
CA HIS A 112 7.98 5.04 4.46
C HIS A 112 9.34 4.31 4.49
N ARG A 113 9.36 3.02 4.87
CA ARG A 113 10.58 2.20 4.84
C ARG A 113 11.13 2.03 3.42
N ILE A 114 10.25 1.77 2.44
CA ILE A 114 10.63 1.67 1.02
C ILE A 114 11.21 3.01 0.52
N TYR A 115 10.53 4.13 0.78
CA TYR A 115 10.99 5.46 0.39
C TYR A 115 12.37 5.81 0.99
N GLY A 116 12.60 5.41 2.24
CA GLY A 116 13.88 5.59 2.93
C GLY A 116 15.03 4.82 2.27
N LYS A 117 14.80 3.53 1.97
CA LYS A 117 15.83 2.58 1.50
C LYS A 117 16.10 2.65 -0.02
N PHE A 118 15.10 3.00 -0.83
CA PHE A 118 15.21 2.94 -2.30
C PHE A 118 15.24 4.33 -2.92
N LEU A 119 16.44 4.92 -3.04
CA LEU A 119 16.63 6.25 -3.64
C LEU A 119 16.04 6.37 -5.05
N GLY A 120 16.17 5.32 -5.88
CA GLY A 120 15.66 5.29 -7.26
C GLY A 120 14.13 5.31 -7.37
N LEU A 121 13.40 4.93 -6.31
CA LEU A 121 11.94 4.93 -6.30
C LEU A 121 11.35 6.25 -5.80
N ARG A 122 12.14 7.12 -5.15
CA ARG A 122 11.63 8.34 -4.50
C ARG A 122 10.89 9.28 -5.47
N ALA A 123 11.46 9.50 -6.65
CA ALA A 123 10.84 10.36 -7.66
C ALA A 123 9.50 9.77 -8.15
N TYR A 124 9.45 8.46 -8.36
CA TYR A 124 8.25 7.75 -8.76
C TYR A 124 7.16 7.80 -7.69
N ILE A 125 7.50 7.50 -6.43
CA ILE A 125 6.58 7.56 -5.28
C ILE A 125 5.95 8.96 -5.16
N ARG A 126 6.76 10.02 -5.19
CA ARG A 126 6.24 11.40 -5.12
C ARG A 126 5.31 11.72 -6.28
N LYS A 127 5.66 11.30 -7.50
CA LYS A 127 4.82 11.50 -8.68
C LYS A 127 3.46 10.79 -8.52
N GLN A 128 3.45 9.55 -8.08
CA GLN A 128 2.20 8.79 -7.91
C GLN A 128 1.32 9.37 -6.80
N ILE A 129 1.91 9.75 -5.66
CA ILE A 129 1.18 10.42 -4.58
C ILE A 129 0.57 11.74 -5.08
N ASN A 130 1.32 12.55 -5.84
CA ASN A 130 0.77 13.76 -6.44
C ASN A 130 -0.40 13.46 -7.39
N ASN A 131 -0.29 12.43 -8.23
CA ASN A 131 -1.39 12.01 -9.11
C ASN A 131 -2.64 11.62 -8.31
N ILE A 132 -2.47 10.90 -7.19
CA ILE A 132 -3.58 10.53 -6.29
C ILE A 132 -4.24 11.79 -5.73
N PHE A 133 -3.46 12.75 -5.24
CA PHE A 133 -4.00 14.02 -4.74
C PHE A 133 -4.71 14.84 -5.82
N TYR A 134 -4.14 14.94 -7.03
CA TYR A 134 -4.79 15.62 -8.14
C TYR A 134 -6.12 14.96 -8.51
N ARG A 135 -6.14 13.62 -8.58
CA ARG A 135 -7.36 12.85 -8.83
C ARG A 135 -8.41 13.14 -7.76
N TYR A 136 -8.03 13.09 -6.48
CA TYR A 136 -8.94 13.36 -5.37
C TYR A 136 -9.52 14.77 -5.42
N VAL A 137 -8.67 15.80 -5.56
CA VAL A 137 -9.11 17.21 -5.63
C VAL A 137 -10.01 17.44 -6.84
N TYR A 138 -9.67 16.89 -8.01
CA TYR A 138 -10.46 17.06 -9.21
C TYR A 138 -11.82 16.36 -9.11
N ILE A 139 -11.86 15.10 -8.67
CA ILE A 139 -13.11 14.35 -8.48
C ILE A 139 -14.00 15.04 -7.44
N LEU A 140 -13.43 15.49 -6.33
CA LEU A 140 -14.16 16.24 -5.30
C LEU A 140 -14.74 17.53 -5.87
N PHE A 141 -13.95 18.30 -6.63
CA PHE A 141 -14.41 19.53 -7.27
C PHE A 141 -15.54 19.28 -8.28
N MET A 142 -15.46 18.21 -9.08
CA MET A 142 -16.53 17.85 -10.03
C MET A 142 -17.82 17.44 -9.31
N THR A 143 -17.70 16.67 -8.23
CA THR A 143 -18.84 16.18 -7.42
C THR A 143 -19.58 17.37 -6.78
N LEU A 144 -18.85 18.35 -6.25
CA LEU A 144 -19.45 19.58 -5.69
C LEU A 144 -20.13 20.47 -6.73
N ASN A 145 -19.69 20.43 -7.99
CA ASN A 145 -20.22 21.26 -9.07
C ASN A 145 -21.24 20.55 -9.97
N ASN A 146 -21.69 19.32 -9.65
CA ASN A 146 -22.69 18.56 -10.43
C ASN A 146 -22.39 18.50 -11.95
N THR A 147 -21.10 18.45 -12.31
CA THR A 147 -20.69 18.42 -13.72
C THR A 147 -20.31 16.99 -14.11
N VAL A 148 -21.11 16.38 -14.98
CA VAL A 148 -20.86 15.05 -15.57
C VAL A 148 -19.66 15.16 -16.53
N LEU A 149 -18.70 14.23 -16.44
CA LEU A 149 -17.61 14.12 -17.41
C LEU A 149 -18.19 14.06 -18.84
N PRO A 150 -17.71 14.85 -19.82
CA PRO A 150 -17.89 14.45 -21.20
C PRO A 150 -17.16 13.13 -21.37
N HIS A 151 -17.89 12.08 -21.78
CA HIS A 151 -17.32 10.79 -22.16
C HIS A 151 -16.09 11.03 -23.05
N PHE A 152 -14.90 10.73 -22.55
CA PHE A 152 -13.75 10.51 -23.42
C PHE A 152 -14.00 9.19 -24.16
N GLY A 153 -14.62 9.31 -25.34
CA GLY A 153 -14.66 8.24 -26.32
C GLY A 153 -13.24 7.92 -26.78
N MET A 154 -12.96 6.62 -26.93
CA MET A 154 -11.80 6.09 -27.64
C MET A 154 -11.68 6.65 -29.05
#